data_AF-A0A964IPD1-F1
#
_entry.id   AF-A0A964IPD1-F1
#
_cell.length_a   1.000
_cell.length_b   1.000
_cell.length_c   1.000
_cell.angle_alpha   90.00
_cell.angle_beta   90.00
_cell.angle_gamma   90.00
#
_symmetry.space_group_name_H-M   'P 1'
#
loop_
_entity.id
_entity.type
_entity.pdbx_description
1 polymer ?
#
loop_
_entity_poly.entity_id
_entity_poly.type
_entity_poly.pdbx_seq_one_letter_code
_entity_poly.pdbx_strand_id
1 'polypeptide(L)'
;MRLTGIERTEYINHLHGLELSLATAAGRSAAAASIELTGQRRYAPNLLPTSPRVRPGAVDGTYKVEGLRFHMVGEWRLVFAIEFAQIRDHARR
;
A
#
# COMPACT_ATOMS: atom_id res chain seq x y z
N MET A 1 4.46 -7.68 -11.33
CA MET A 1 4.39 -6.26 -10.90
C MET A 1 5.42 -6.04 -9.80
N ARG A 2 6.08 -4.88 -9.72
CA ARG A 2 7.11 -4.61 -8.69
C ARG A 2 6.70 -3.39 -7.88
N LEU A 3 6.57 -3.56 -6.56
CA LEU A 3 6.42 -2.46 -5.62
C LEU A 3 7.81 -1.94 -5.23
N THR A 4 8.10 -0.68 -5.52
CA THR A 4 9.31 0.02 -5.07
C THR A 4 8.90 1.29 -4.32
N GLY A 5 9.57 1.60 -3.19
CA GLY A 5 9.43 2.91 -2.52
C GLY A 5 8.78 3.00 -1.12
N ILE A 6 8.90 2.00 -0.23
CA ILE A 6 8.64 2.29 1.22
C ILE A 6 9.95 2.80 1.83
N GLU A 7 10.10 4.12 1.87
CA GLU A 7 11.12 4.81 2.67
C GLU A 7 10.62 4.88 4.12
N ARG A 8 11.50 4.54 5.06
CA ARG A 8 11.19 4.34 6.49
C ARG A 8 10.66 5.61 7.15
N THR A 9 9.67 5.49 8.03
CA THR A 9 9.62 6.29 9.27
C THR A 9 8.83 5.54 10.35
N GLU A 10 9.51 5.15 11.43
CA GLU A 10 8.98 4.28 12.49
C GLU A 10 8.56 5.10 13.72
N TYR A 11 7.44 5.82 13.63
CA TYR A 11 6.77 6.42 14.80
C TYR A 11 5.44 5.72 15.06
N ILE A 12 5.37 4.87 16.08
CA ILE A 12 4.10 4.27 16.52
C ILE A 12 3.13 5.36 16.96
N ASN A 13 1.83 5.15 16.76
CA ASN A 13 0.73 6.07 17.08
C ASN A 13 0.70 7.40 16.30
N HIS A 14 1.49 7.54 15.24
CA HIS A 14 1.40 8.64 14.29
C HIS A 14 0.65 8.23 13.01
N LEU A 15 0.14 9.23 12.30
CA LEU A 15 -0.34 9.05 10.93
C LEU A 15 0.86 9.06 9.98
N HIS A 16 0.88 8.07 9.10
CA HIS A 16 1.93 7.84 8.11
C HIS A 16 1.35 8.00 6.70
N GLY A 17 2.22 8.45 5.81
CA GLY A 17 2.03 8.40 4.38
C GLY A 17 3.01 7.43 3.74
N LEU A 18 2.58 6.72 2.71
CA LEU A 18 3.46 5.92 1.86
C LEU A 18 3.25 6.31 0.40
N GLU A 19 4.31 6.24 -0.38
CA GLU A 19 4.23 6.32 -1.84
C GLU A 19 4.45 4.94 -2.46
N LEU A 20 3.57 4.55 -3.37
CA LEU A 20 3.64 3.30 -4.10
C LEU A 20 3.91 3.62 -5.56
N SER A 21 4.87 2.93 -6.16
CA SER A 21 5.05 2.92 -7.61
C SER A 21 4.56 1.58 -8.18
N LEU A 22 3.68 1.64 -9.18
CA LEU A 22 3.13 0.50 -9.90
C LEU A 22 3.54 0.52 -11.37
N ALA A 23 4.15 -0.58 -11.78
CA ALA A 23 4.47 -0.85 -13.17
C ALA A 23 4.08 -2.28 -13.56
N THR A 24 3.56 -2.42 -14.77
CA THR A 24 3.32 -3.72 -15.42
C THR A 24 4.62 -4.52 -15.54
N ALA A 25 4.54 -5.83 -15.79
CA ALA A 25 5.73 -6.66 -16.01
C ALA A 25 6.59 -6.18 -17.19
N ALA A 26 6.00 -5.48 -18.16
CA ALA A 26 6.69 -4.86 -19.29
C ALA A 26 7.29 -3.48 -18.97
N GLY A 27 7.29 -3.05 -17.69
CA GLY A 27 7.84 -1.76 -17.25
C GLY A 27 6.96 -0.55 -17.54
N ARG A 28 5.77 -0.72 -18.14
CA ARG A 28 4.83 0.39 -18.37
C ARG A 28 4.14 0.78 -17.07
N SER A 29 4.00 2.08 -16.84
CA SER A 29 3.24 2.62 -15.72
C SER A 29 1.82 2.09 -15.70
N ALA A 30 1.37 1.59 -14.54
CA ALA A 30 0.00 1.13 -14.33
C ALA A 30 -0.86 2.27 -13.77
N ALA A 31 -1.17 3.25 -14.61
CA ALA A 31 -2.05 4.37 -14.27
C ALA A 31 -3.51 3.90 -14.10
N ALA A 32 -4.28 4.55 -13.22
CA ALA A 32 -5.70 4.23 -12.94
C ALA A 32 -5.97 2.79 -12.41
N ALA A 33 -5.00 2.18 -11.72
CA ALA A 33 -5.22 0.97 -10.95
C ALA A 33 -6.08 1.27 -9.71
N SER A 34 -7.03 0.38 -9.42
CA SER A 34 -7.71 0.35 -8.12
C SER A 34 -6.80 -0.36 -7.12
N ILE A 35 -6.59 0.24 -5.95
CA ILE A 35 -5.73 -0.32 -4.90
C ILE A 35 -6.50 -0.34 -3.59
N GLU A 36 -6.74 -1.55 -3.07
CA GLU A 36 -7.27 -1.76 -1.73
C GLU A 36 -6.13 -2.16 -0.79
N LEU A 37 -6.04 -1.49 0.36
CA LEU A 37 -5.03 -1.73 1.39
C LEU A 37 -5.66 -2.37 2.61
N THR A 38 -5.13 -3.54 2.99
CA THR A 38 -5.47 -4.22 4.24
C THR A 38 -4.23 -4.42 5.09
N GLY A 39 -4.35 -4.23 6.40
CA GLY A 39 -3.32 -4.60 7.36
C GLY A 39 -3.59 -6.01 7.89
N GLN A 40 -2.54 -6.80 8.04
CA GLN A 40 -2.60 -8.10 8.69
C GLN A 40 -1.45 -8.22 9.69
N ARG A 41 -1.74 -8.80 10.85
CA ARG A 41 -0.71 -9.29 11.78
C ARG A 41 -0.54 -10.79 11.56
N ARG A 42 0.68 -11.30 11.71
CA ARG A 42 1.03 -12.72 11.44
C ARG A 42 0.12 -13.76 12.11
N TYR A 43 -0.61 -13.40 13.17
CA TYR A 43 -1.40 -14.32 14.00
C TYR A 43 -2.86 -13.91 14.25
N ALA A 44 -3.37 -12.86 13.59
CA ALA A 44 -4.79 -12.47 13.64
C ALA A 44 -5.17 -11.49 12.51
N PRO A 45 -6.40 -11.53 11.99
CA PRO A 45 -6.92 -10.52 11.07
C PRO A 45 -7.22 -9.23 11.85
N ASN A 46 -6.16 -8.51 12.24
CA ASN A 46 -6.32 -7.18 12.80
C ASN A 46 -6.35 -6.19 11.64
N LEU A 47 -7.54 -5.67 11.37
CA LEU A 47 -7.74 -4.48 10.55
C LEU A 47 -6.83 -3.36 11.06
N LEU A 48 -6.39 -2.48 10.15
CA LEU A 48 -5.69 -1.27 10.57
C LEU A 48 -6.60 -0.48 11.52
N PRO A 49 -6.05 0.19 12.56
CA PRO A 49 -6.83 1.01 13.49
C PRO A 49 -7.44 2.25 12.81
N THR A 50 -7.12 2.45 11.54
CA THR A 50 -7.60 3.52 10.67
C THR A 50 -8.12 2.91 9.38
N SER A 51 -8.79 3.72 8.56
CA SER A 51 -9.15 3.39 7.17
C SER A 51 -8.28 4.21 6.23
N PRO A 52 -7.05 3.75 5.90
CA PRO A 52 -6.18 4.49 5.00
C PRO A 52 -6.84 4.66 3.65
N ARG A 53 -6.52 5.76 2.99
CA ARG A 53 -7.02 6.06 1.65
C ARG A 53 -5.87 5.96 0.67
N VAL A 54 -6.13 5.32 -0.46
CA VAL A 54 -5.20 5.30 -1.59
C VAL A 54 -5.71 6.28 -2.65
N ARG A 55 -4.83 7.16 -3.12
CA ARG A 55 -5.12 8.15 -4.16
C ARG A 55 -4.04 8.12 -5.23
N PRO A 56 -4.35 8.49 -6.49
CA PRO A 56 -3.32 8.74 -7.49
C PRO A 56 -2.29 9.75 -7.00
N GLY A 57 -1.01 9.50 -7.28
CA GLY A 57 0.10 10.41 -7.00
C GLY A 57 0.27 11.46 -8.09
N ALA A 58 1.37 12.21 -8.01
CA ALA A 58 1.66 13.30 -8.96
C ALA A 58 2.23 12.80 -10.30
N VAL A 59 2.74 11.58 -10.32
CA VAL A 59 3.34 10.93 -11.51
C VAL A 59 2.50 9.70 -11.87
N ASP A 60 2.29 9.46 -13.16
CA ASP A 60 1.52 8.30 -13.62
C ASP A 60 2.06 6.98 -13.04
N GLY A 61 1.16 6.17 -12.47
CA GLY A 61 1.50 4.90 -11.83
C GLY A 61 2.06 5.05 -10.42
N THR A 62 2.14 6.27 -9.89
CA THR A 62 2.38 6.49 -8.46
C THR A 62 1.06 6.63 -7.71
N TYR A 63 1.04 6.18 -6.47
CA TYR A 63 -0.13 6.26 -5.59
C TYR A 63 0.31 6.65 -4.19
N LYS A 64 -0.45 7.56 -3.57
CA LYS A 64 -0.26 7.97 -2.19
C LYS A 64 -1.23 7.22 -1.29
N VAL A 65 -0.67 6.55 -0.29
CA VAL A 65 -1.44 5.98 0.82
C VAL A 65 -1.37 6.95 1.97
N GLU A 66 -2.53 7.39 2.46
CA GLU A 66 -2.63 8.37 3.54
C GLU A 66 -3.44 7.80 4.70
N GLY A 67 -3.07 8.20 5.92
CA GLY A 67 -3.82 7.84 7.12
C GLY A 67 -3.49 6.47 7.69
N LEU A 68 -2.32 5.92 7.35
CA LEU A 68 -1.80 4.71 7.99
C LEU A 68 -1.44 5.00 9.45
N ARG A 69 -1.85 4.14 10.38
CA ARG A 69 -1.41 4.24 11.78
C ARG A 69 -1.04 2.87 12.31
N PHE A 70 0.15 2.77 12.87
CA PHE A 70 0.62 1.60 13.60
C PHE A 70 0.42 1.84 15.09
N HIS A 71 -0.51 1.12 15.72
CA HIS A 71 -0.86 1.35 17.13
C HIS A 71 -0.01 0.52 18.12
N MET A 72 0.82 -0.39 17.62
CA MET A 72 1.71 -1.23 18.41
C MET A 72 3.02 -1.44 17.66
N VAL A 73 4.11 -1.58 18.41
CA VAL A 73 5.41 -2.05 17.90
C VAL A 73 5.27 -3.50 17.43
N GLY A 74 5.88 -3.84 16.30
CA GLY A 74 5.93 -5.20 15.79
C GLY A 74 5.98 -5.26 14.27
N GLU A 75 6.04 -6.48 13.74
CA GLU A 75 5.96 -6.73 12.30
C GLU A 75 4.52 -6.57 11.81
N TRP A 76 4.30 -5.51 11.04
CA TRP A 76 3.06 -5.28 10.32
C TRP A 76 3.20 -5.80 8.90
N ARG A 77 2.20 -6.58 8.45
CA ARG A 77 2.09 -6.92 7.03
C ARG A 77 1.04 -6.04 6.38
N LEU A 78 1.43 -5.32 5.34
CA LEU A 78 0.51 -4.59 4.48
C LEU A 78 0.24 -5.44 3.24
N VAL A 79 -1.04 -5.68 2.96
CA VAL A 79 -1.51 -6.41 1.78
C VAL A 79 -2.24 -5.43 0.88
N PHE A 80 -1.72 -5.28 -0.34
CA PHE A 80 -2.30 -4.45 -1.38
C PHE A 80 -2.96 -5.35 -2.41
N ALA A 81 -4.28 -5.26 -2.55
CA ALA A 81 -5.01 -5.86 -3.65
C ALA A 81 -5.12 -4.82 -4.76
N ILE A 82 -4.61 -5.16 -5.94
CA ILE A 82 -4.44 -4.21 -7.04
C ILE A 82 -5.19 -4.75 -8.24
N GLU A 83 -6.08 -3.94 -8.80
CA GLU A 83 -6.84 -4.23 -10.01
C GLU A 83 -6.48 -3.23 -11.11
N PHE A 84 -5.96 -3.74 -12.23
CA PHE A 84 -5.57 -2.93 -13.38
C PHE A 84 -5.90 -3.68 -14.68
N ALA A 85 -6.68 -3.05 -15.57
CA ALA A 85 -7.06 -3.63 -16.87
C ALA A 85 -7.59 -5.08 -16.78
N GLN A 86 -8.49 -5.33 -15.81
CA GLN A 86 -9.06 -6.66 -15.47
C GLN A 86 -8.07 -7.69 -14.89
N ILE A 87 -6.82 -7.32 -14.64
CA ILE A 87 -5.83 -8.14 -13.96
C ILE A 87 -5.87 -7.82 -12.47
N ARG A 88 -6.03 -8.83 -11.62
CA ARG A 88 -5.97 -8.72 -10.15
C ARG A 88 -4.68 -9.34 -9.63
N ASP A 89 -3.97 -8.61 -8.79
CA ASP A 89 -2.71 -9.04 -8.14
C ASP A 89 -2.72 -8.71 -6.64
N HIS A 90 -1.95 -9.47 -5.86
CA HIS A 90 -1.80 -9.29 -4.41
C HIS A 90 -0.33 -9.13 -4.06
N ALA A 91 0.03 -7.96 -3.52
CA ALA A 91 1.38 -7.69 -3.06
C ALA A 91 1.43 -7.61 -1.53
N ARG A 92 2.49 -8.18 -0.94
CA ARG A 92 2.68 -8.27 0.52
C ARG A 92 4.00 -7.59 0.90
N ARG A 93 4.00 -6.79 1.96
CA ARG A 93 5.22 -6.23 2.56
C ARG A 93 5.12 -6.23 4.07
#